data_AF-A0A4P2QBF4-F1
#
_entry.id   AF-A0A4P2QBF4-F1
#
_cell.length_a   1.000
_cell.length_b   1.000
_cell.length_c   1.000
_cell.angle_alpha   90.00
_cell.angle_beta   90.00
_cell.angle_gamma   90.00
#
_symmetry.space_group_name_H-M   'P 1'
#
loop_
_entity.id
_entity.type
_entity.pdbx_description
1 polymer ?
#
loop_
_entity_poly.entity_id
_entity_poly.type
_entity_poly.pdbx_seq_one_letter_code
_entity_poly.pdbx_strand_id
1 'polypeptide(L)'
;MSGAMVVAGATAAEAGAGASTAGDPAEGAAERTLSELTAAPGVAPWVSARVGIDGDNEAGLTYTGRSVRLDGRHAFSLGKPTLSIGLGASALFASEPGADGSGVQGAGLDVPVLLGFQSDADLYAVWFGPRLGLELLGGEVRLPAADASTATRGPLVDASGRHLALGFVLGVRAGFRHVHVALEATATYHHARGELGGAPVAIDQGTIVPGGGLTVSF
;
A
#
# COMPACT_ATOMS: atom_id res chain seq x y z
N MET A 1 15.58 -4.75 -21.20
CA MET A 1 14.72 -5.37 -20.17
C MET A 1 13.36 -4.72 -20.28
N SER A 2 12.38 -5.46 -20.80
CA SER A 2 11.03 -4.97 -21.06
C SER A 2 10.13 -5.47 -19.94
N GLY A 3 9.77 -4.57 -19.01
CA GLY A 3 8.79 -4.87 -17.96
C GLY A 3 7.39 -4.67 -18.52
N ALA A 4 6.61 -5.73 -18.57
CA ALA A 4 5.20 -5.65 -18.95
C ALA A 4 4.43 -4.93 -17.84
N MET A 5 3.84 -3.78 -18.18
CA MET A 5 2.95 -3.02 -17.30
C MET A 5 1.60 -3.75 -17.24
N VAL A 6 1.31 -4.42 -16.12
CA VAL A 6 -0.02 -4.99 -15.89
C VAL A 6 -0.92 -3.90 -15.32
N VAL A 7 -1.73 -3.29 -16.19
CA VAL A 7 -2.83 -2.40 -15.78
C VAL A 7 -4.00 -3.28 -15.37
N ALA A 8 -4.28 -3.38 -14.07
CA ALA A 8 -5.50 -4.02 -13.58
C ALA A 8 -6.70 -3.10 -13.85
N GLY A 9 -7.23 -3.14 -15.07
CA GLY A 9 -8.52 -2.57 -15.45
C GLY A 9 -9.59 -3.66 -15.47
N ALA A 10 -10.72 -3.41 -14.82
CA ALA A 10 -11.89 -4.27 -14.92
C ALA A 10 -12.49 -4.17 -16.34
N THR A 11 -12.25 -5.17 -17.18
CA THR A 11 -13.01 -5.40 -18.41
C THR A 11 -13.38 -6.88 -18.51
N ALA A 12 -14.68 -7.15 -18.49
CA ALA A 12 -15.21 -8.44 -18.91
C ALA A 12 -15.12 -8.54 -20.43
N ALA A 13 -14.41 -9.54 -20.96
CA ALA A 13 -14.89 -10.52 -21.94
C ALA A 13 -13.76 -11.20 -22.74
N GLU A 14 -13.99 -12.50 -22.92
CA GLU A 14 -13.52 -13.45 -23.95
C GLU A 14 -12.11 -14.05 -23.90
N ALA A 15 -12.13 -15.39 -23.85
CA ALA A 15 -11.02 -16.30 -23.95
C ALA A 15 -10.48 -16.32 -25.39
N GLY A 16 -9.23 -15.93 -25.57
CA GLY A 16 -8.46 -16.09 -26.79
C GLY A 16 -7.06 -16.57 -26.45
N ALA A 17 -6.76 -17.81 -26.80
CA ALA A 17 -5.48 -18.48 -26.56
C ALA A 17 -4.32 -17.73 -27.24
N GLY A 18 -3.39 -17.24 -26.41
CA GLY A 18 -2.05 -16.82 -26.83
C GLY A 18 -1.04 -17.48 -25.90
N ALA A 19 -0.35 -18.50 -26.39
CA ALA A 19 0.66 -19.24 -25.65
C ALA A 19 1.81 -18.31 -25.24
N SER A 20 1.85 -17.94 -23.96
CA SER A 20 3.07 -17.44 -23.32
C SER A 20 3.88 -18.65 -22.84
N THR A 21 5.18 -18.58 -23.04
CA THR A 21 6.20 -19.52 -22.54
C THR A 21 5.90 -19.94 -21.11
N ALA A 22 5.39 -21.16 -20.94
CA ALA A 22 5.04 -21.71 -19.64
C ALA A 22 6.32 -21.94 -18.84
N GLY A 23 6.63 -21.03 -17.92
CA GLY A 23 7.37 -21.37 -16.72
C GLY A 23 6.65 -22.49 -15.96
N ASP A 24 7.36 -23.14 -15.05
CA ASP A 24 6.77 -24.22 -14.25
C ASP A 24 5.46 -23.71 -13.60
N PRO A 25 4.30 -24.38 -13.79
CA PRO A 25 3.04 -23.95 -13.21
C PRO A 25 3.11 -23.75 -11.68
N ALA A 26 4.06 -24.40 -11.00
CA ALA A 26 4.34 -24.18 -9.58
C ALA A 26 5.01 -22.82 -9.31
N GLU A 27 5.92 -22.36 -10.18
CA GLU A 27 6.61 -21.08 -10.08
C GLU A 27 5.62 -19.91 -10.27
N GLY A 28 4.74 -20.00 -11.26
CA GLY A 28 3.68 -19.00 -11.48
C GLY A 28 2.61 -18.96 -10.39
N ALA A 29 2.41 -20.06 -9.65
CA ALA A 29 1.53 -20.09 -8.49
C ALA A 29 2.18 -19.39 -7.28
N ALA A 30 3.47 -19.62 -7.03
CA ALA A 30 4.21 -18.96 -5.97
C ALA A 30 4.32 -17.44 -6.20
N GLU A 31 4.59 -17.00 -7.42
CA GLU A 31 4.58 -15.58 -7.79
C GLU A 31 3.21 -14.93 -7.59
N ARG A 32 2.12 -15.62 -7.95
CA ARG A 32 0.76 -15.12 -7.72
C ARG A 32 0.45 -14.98 -6.23
N THR A 33 0.77 -16.00 -5.43
CA THR A 33 0.57 -15.96 -3.98
C THR A 33 1.41 -14.86 -3.33
N LEU A 34 2.66 -14.68 -3.75
CA LEU A 34 3.46 -13.56 -3.26
C LEU A 34 2.84 -12.23 -3.69
N SER A 35 2.37 -12.09 -4.93
CA SER A 35 1.70 -10.88 -5.41
C SER A 35 0.46 -10.57 -4.57
N GLU A 36 -0.32 -11.56 -4.14
CA GLU A 36 -1.49 -11.37 -3.28
C GLU A 36 -1.10 -10.94 -1.86
N LEU A 37 0.03 -11.43 -1.35
CA LEU A 37 0.56 -11.07 -0.03
C LEU A 37 1.24 -9.69 -0.02
N THR A 38 1.87 -9.30 -1.12
CA THR A 38 2.66 -8.06 -1.20
C THR A 38 1.90 -6.91 -1.84
N ALA A 39 0.99 -7.18 -2.78
CA ALA A 39 0.20 -6.14 -3.41
C ALA A 39 -0.98 -5.78 -2.51
N ALA A 40 -1.18 -4.48 -2.35
CA ALA A 40 -2.42 -3.96 -1.85
C ALA A 40 -3.60 -4.47 -2.71
N PRO A 41 -4.61 -5.21 -2.20
CA PRO A 41 -5.86 -5.50 -2.89
C PRO A 41 -6.34 -4.29 -3.67
N GLY A 42 -6.64 -4.50 -4.96
CA GLY A 42 -6.97 -3.45 -5.92
C GLY A 42 -8.10 -2.52 -5.49
N VAL A 43 -8.92 -2.95 -4.52
CA VAL A 43 -9.81 -2.10 -3.73
C VAL A 43 -9.88 -2.68 -2.31
N ALA A 44 -9.30 -2.01 -1.32
CA ALA A 44 -9.48 -2.36 0.08
C ALA A 44 -10.25 -1.24 0.80
N PRO A 45 -11.20 -1.57 1.70
CA PRO A 45 -11.86 -0.55 2.50
C PRO A 45 -10.80 0.20 3.28
N TRP A 46 -10.75 1.51 3.07
CA TRP A 46 -9.80 2.36 3.76
C TRP A 46 -10.55 3.45 4.51
N VAL A 47 -10.18 3.64 5.76
CA VAL A 47 -10.68 4.72 6.60
C VAL A 47 -9.49 5.33 7.30
N SER A 48 -9.44 6.65 7.30
CA SER A 48 -8.39 7.41 7.98
C SER A 48 -9.00 8.56 8.76
N ALA A 49 -8.48 8.79 9.97
CA ALA A 49 -8.75 9.97 10.76
C ALA A 49 -7.43 10.68 11.04
N ARG A 50 -7.46 12.01 11.04
CA ARG A 50 -6.31 12.86 11.36
C ARG A 50 -6.77 14.00 12.24
N VAL A 51 -5.91 14.40 13.17
CA VAL A 51 -6.15 15.51 14.09
C VAL A 51 -4.93 16.42 14.15
N GLY A 52 -5.19 17.72 14.20
CA GLY A 52 -4.18 18.74 14.49
C GLY A 52 -3.81 18.73 15.97
N ILE A 53 -2.53 18.94 16.25
CA ILE A 53 -1.94 19.03 17.58
C ILE A 53 -1.18 20.36 17.64
N ASP A 54 -1.14 20.97 18.82
CA ASP A 54 -0.40 22.22 19.04
C ASP A 54 1.04 22.16 18.52
N GLY A 55 1.51 23.30 18.03
CA GLY A 55 2.87 23.45 17.50
C GLY A 55 3.05 22.86 16.11
N ASP A 56 2.08 23.09 15.20
CA ASP A 56 2.14 22.66 13.80
C ASP A 56 2.33 21.15 13.61
N ASN A 57 1.81 20.38 14.57
CA ASN A 57 1.88 18.94 14.59
C ASN A 57 0.54 18.34 14.18
N GLU A 58 0.56 17.13 13.64
CA GLU A 58 -0.65 16.39 13.35
C GLU A 58 -0.41 14.91 13.53
N ALA A 59 -1.42 14.19 14.01
CA ALA A 59 -1.41 12.73 14.12
C ALA A 59 -2.50 12.11 13.25
N GLY A 60 -2.23 10.94 12.70
CA GLY A 60 -3.12 10.18 11.84
C GLY A 60 -3.22 8.72 12.26
N LEU A 61 -4.41 8.16 12.08
CA LEU A 61 -4.69 6.72 12.16
C LEU A 61 -5.35 6.30 10.86
N THR A 62 -4.84 5.24 10.23
CA THR A 62 -5.37 4.69 8.98
C THR A 62 -5.56 3.18 9.11
N TYR A 63 -6.72 2.69 8.68
CA TYR A 63 -7.00 1.28 8.52
C TYR A 63 -7.32 0.98 7.05
N THR A 64 -6.75 -0.09 6.50
CA THR A 64 -6.89 -0.46 5.08
C THR A 64 -7.47 -1.86 4.86
N GLY A 65 -8.06 -2.47 5.90
CA GLY A 65 -8.45 -3.88 5.86
C GLY A 65 -7.29 -4.84 6.14
N ARG A 66 -6.11 -4.56 5.57
CA ARG A 66 -4.89 -5.38 5.75
C ARG A 66 -3.83 -4.73 6.64
N SER A 67 -4.02 -3.48 7.03
CA SER A 67 -3.03 -2.77 7.84
C SER A 67 -3.68 -1.76 8.75
N VAL A 68 -3.08 -1.57 9.92
CA VAL A 68 -3.32 -0.43 10.81
C VAL A 68 -2.05 0.41 10.82
N ARG A 69 -2.18 1.71 10.57
CA ARG A 69 -1.07 2.65 10.54
C ARG A 69 -1.33 3.82 11.45
N LEU A 70 -0.39 4.11 12.34
CA LEU A 70 -0.33 5.33 13.14
C LEU A 70 0.77 6.22 12.57
N ASP A 71 0.52 7.52 12.47
CA ASP A 71 1.53 8.45 11.98
C ASP A 71 1.46 9.82 12.62
N GLY A 72 2.59 10.52 12.58
CA GLY A 72 2.68 11.92 12.96
C GLY A 72 3.45 12.71 11.90
N ARG A 73 3.16 14.00 11.78
CA ARG A 73 3.95 14.93 10.98
C ARG A 73 4.04 16.30 11.64
N HIS A 74 5.14 17.00 11.35
CA HIS A 74 5.37 18.37 11.75
C HIS A 74 5.49 19.25 10.51
N ALA A 75 4.97 20.47 10.59
CA ALA A 75 5.01 21.44 9.50
C ALA A 75 5.99 22.58 9.83
N PHE A 76 6.98 22.76 8.97
CA PHE A 76 7.98 23.82 9.02
C PHE A 76 7.60 24.92 8.04
N SER A 77 7.34 26.13 8.56
CA SER A 77 7.08 27.30 7.72
C SER A 77 8.36 27.77 7.02
N LEU A 78 8.38 27.75 5.68
CA LEU A 78 9.49 28.25 4.84
C LEU A 78 9.13 29.59 4.18
N GLY A 79 8.25 30.37 4.80
CA GLY A 79 7.65 31.57 4.22
C GLY A 79 6.34 31.22 3.51
N LYS A 80 6.34 31.26 2.17
CA LYS A 80 5.15 30.92 1.37
C LYS A 80 4.88 29.41 1.28
N PRO A 81 5.88 28.54 1.03
CA PRO A 81 5.67 27.11 1.15
C PRO A 81 5.81 26.64 2.60
N THR A 82 5.14 25.53 2.89
CA THR A 82 5.28 24.80 4.15
C THR A 82 5.90 23.43 3.86
N LEU A 83 7.00 23.10 4.51
CA LEU A 83 7.60 21.77 4.45
C LEU A 83 7.04 20.92 5.57
N SER A 84 6.43 19.79 5.25
CA SER A 84 5.98 18.82 6.24
C SER A 84 6.84 17.57 6.19
N ILE A 85 7.31 17.12 7.35
CA ILE A 85 8.05 15.85 7.51
C ILE A 85 7.29 15.00 8.50
N GLY A 86 7.09 13.73 8.17
CA GLY A 86 6.38 12.80 9.03
C GLY A 86 7.09 11.47 9.24
N LEU A 87 6.52 10.69 10.15
CA LEU A 87 6.89 9.32 10.43
C LEU A 87 5.62 8.51 10.68
N GLY A 88 5.48 7.39 10.01
CA GLY A 88 4.42 6.41 10.23
C GLY A 88 4.99 5.06 10.65
N ALA A 89 4.19 4.34 11.42
CA ALA A 89 4.40 2.95 11.77
C ALA A 89 3.14 2.14 11.44
N SER A 90 3.32 0.97 10.85
CA SER A 90 2.23 0.08 10.46
C SER A 90 2.37 -1.30 11.06
N ALA A 91 1.23 -1.90 11.40
CA ALA A 91 1.06 -3.33 11.57
C ALA A 91 0.35 -3.88 10.33
N LEU A 92 0.86 -4.98 9.78
CA LEU A 92 0.40 -5.61 8.55
C LEU A 92 -0.23 -6.97 8.86
N PHE A 93 -1.37 -7.23 8.24
CA PHE A 93 -2.17 -8.45 8.30
C PHE A 93 -2.39 -8.89 6.84
N ALA A 94 -1.32 -9.39 6.21
CA ALA A 94 -1.30 -9.69 4.77
C ALA A 94 -2.23 -10.84 4.39
N SER A 95 -2.55 -11.72 5.34
CA SER A 95 -3.63 -12.70 5.22
C SER A 95 -4.35 -12.83 6.56
N GLU A 96 -5.69 -12.88 6.54
CA GLU A 96 -6.44 -13.26 7.75
C GLU A 96 -6.03 -14.68 8.18
N PRO A 97 -5.95 -14.96 9.49
CA PRO A 97 -5.84 -16.33 10.00
C PRO A 97 -7.08 -17.13 9.58
N GLY A 98 -7.04 -17.75 8.41
CA GLY A 98 -8.13 -18.54 7.87
C GLY A 98 -8.20 -19.93 8.49
N ALA A 99 -9.31 -20.64 8.28
CA ALA A 99 -9.51 -22.05 8.67
C ALA A 99 -8.47 -23.02 8.08
N ASP A 100 -7.66 -22.53 7.14
CA ASP A 100 -6.56 -23.24 6.51
C ASP A 100 -5.21 -23.03 7.22
N GLY A 101 -5.14 -22.25 8.30
CA GLY A 101 -3.93 -22.12 9.13
C GLY A 101 -2.79 -21.31 8.50
N SER A 102 -3.02 -20.66 7.36
CA SER A 102 -2.11 -19.64 6.81
C SER A 102 -2.26 -18.32 7.57
N GLY A 103 -1.15 -17.63 7.78
CA GLY A 103 -1.12 -16.33 8.44
C GLY A 103 0.20 -15.64 8.17
N VAL A 104 0.15 -14.53 7.43
CA VAL A 104 1.31 -13.64 7.21
C VAL A 104 1.00 -12.30 7.86
N GLN A 105 1.91 -11.89 8.73
CA GLN A 105 1.83 -10.64 9.45
C GLN A 105 3.14 -9.88 9.34
N GLY A 106 3.13 -8.60 9.69
CA GLY A 106 4.31 -7.78 9.55
C GLY A 106 4.23 -6.44 10.24
N ALA A 107 5.30 -5.69 10.08
CA ALA A 107 5.40 -4.32 10.54
C ALA A 107 6.14 -3.47 9.52
N GLY A 108 5.81 -2.19 9.49
CA GLY A 108 6.44 -1.23 8.60
C GLY A 108 6.65 0.13 9.21
N LEU A 109 7.51 0.90 8.55
CA LEU A 109 7.77 2.30 8.83
C LEU A 109 7.74 3.08 7.52
N ASP A 110 7.25 4.31 7.55
CA ASP A 110 7.30 5.20 6.40
C ASP A 110 7.59 6.66 6.77
N VAL A 111 8.24 7.37 5.87
CA VAL A 111 8.65 8.77 6.02
C VAL A 111 8.14 9.56 4.82
N PRO A 112 7.04 10.33 4.99
CA PRO A 112 6.62 11.33 4.02
C PRO A 112 7.40 12.65 4.20
N VAL A 113 7.78 13.25 3.08
CA VAL A 113 8.31 14.61 3.02
C VAL A 113 7.50 15.38 1.98
N LEU A 114 6.71 16.36 2.42
CA LEU A 114 5.73 17.06 1.59
C LEU A 114 6.00 18.56 1.56
N LEU A 115 5.86 19.17 0.40
CA LEU A 115 5.78 20.63 0.26
C LEU A 115 4.32 21.01 0.04
N GLY A 116 3.84 21.98 0.82
CA GLY A 116 2.47 22.48 0.80
C GLY A 116 2.42 23.97 0.47
N PHE A 117 1.34 24.37 -0.19
CA PHE A 117 0.97 25.75 -0.46
C PHE A 117 -0.48 25.94 -0.05
N GLN A 118 -0.78 27.06 0.60
CA GLN A 118 -2.11 27.41 1.06
C GLN A 118 -2.44 28.83 0.63
N SER A 119 -3.68 29.07 0.23
CA SER A 119 -4.16 30.43 -0.04
C SER A 119 -4.33 31.21 1.26
N ASP A 120 -4.13 32.53 1.25
CA ASP A 120 -4.26 33.40 2.42
C ASP A 120 -5.64 33.29 3.12
N ALA A 121 -6.70 33.01 2.35
CA ALA A 121 -8.07 32.86 2.86
C ALA A 121 -8.45 31.40 3.19
N ASP A 122 -7.49 30.47 3.20
CA ASP A 122 -7.69 29.02 3.39
C ASP A 122 -8.80 28.41 2.49
N LEU A 123 -8.94 28.95 1.28
CA LEU A 123 -9.89 28.45 0.29
C LEU A 123 -9.37 27.20 -0.40
N TYR A 124 -8.08 27.18 -0.68
CA TYR A 124 -7.43 26.05 -1.33
C TYR A 124 -6.04 25.79 -0.76
N ALA A 125 -5.64 24.52 -0.78
CA ALA A 125 -4.29 24.08 -0.51
C ALA A 125 -3.87 22.99 -1.50
N VAL A 126 -2.58 22.93 -1.80
CA VAL A 126 -1.96 21.89 -2.63
C VAL A 126 -0.74 21.38 -1.90
N TRP A 127 -0.54 20.07 -1.87
CA TRP A 127 0.68 19.46 -1.33
C TRP A 127 1.19 18.36 -2.24
N PHE A 128 2.51 18.16 -2.25
CA PHE A 128 3.12 17.06 -2.95
C PHE A 128 4.47 16.69 -2.36
N GLY A 129 4.92 15.46 -2.59
CA GLY A 129 6.27 15.05 -2.24
C GLY A 129 6.46 13.55 -2.09
N PRO A 130 7.71 13.11 -1.89
CA PRO A 130 8.03 11.70 -1.77
C PRO A 130 7.57 11.09 -0.44
N ARG A 131 7.41 9.78 -0.47
CA ARG A 131 7.16 8.94 0.70
C ARG A 131 7.98 7.66 0.58
N LEU A 132 8.85 7.40 1.54
CA LEU A 132 9.65 6.19 1.57
C LEU A 132 9.09 5.23 2.62
N GLY A 133 8.86 3.97 2.25
CA GLY A 133 8.33 2.94 3.13
C GLY A 133 9.20 1.70 3.16
N LEU A 134 9.28 1.05 4.32
CA LEU A 134 9.93 -0.24 4.53
C LEU A 134 9.01 -1.13 5.35
N GLU A 135 8.84 -2.37 4.91
CA GLU A 135 7.99 -3.36 5.54
C GLU A 135 8.74 -4.69 5.68
N LEU A 136 8.46 -5.38 6.78
CA LEU A 136 8.96 -6.73 7.06
C LEU A 136 7.74 -7.64 7.28
N LEU A 137 7.74 -8.78 6.61
CA LEU A 137 6.67 -9.77 6.62
C LEU A 137 7.23 -11.12 7.08
N GLY A 138 6.42 -11.86 7.82
CA GLY A 138 6.74 -13.21 8.25
C GLY A 138 5.48 -14.00 8.60
N GLY A 139 5.57 -15.32 8.45
CA GLY A 139 4.51 -16.23 8.82
C GLY A 139 4.51 -17.48 7.97
N GLU A 140 3.33 -18.03 7.74
CA GLU A 140 3.15 -19.30 7.04
C GLU A 140 2.08 -19.16 5.96
N VAL A 141 2.33 -19.75 4.80
CA VAL A 141 1.44 -19.71 3.64
C VAL A 141 1.14 -21.12 3.20
N ARG A 142 -0.11 -21.39 2.85
CA ARG A 142 -0.48 -22.66 2.25
C ARG A 142 -0.34 -22.57 0.75
N LEU A 143 0.50 -23.41 0.17
CA LEU A 143 0.62 -23.50 -1.28
C LEU A 143 -0.60 -24.20 -1.88
N PRO A 144 -0.98 -23.89 -3.14
CA PRO A 144 -1.97 -24.66 -3.87
C PRO A 144 -1.57 -26.14 -3.94
N ALA A 145 -2.56 -27.04 -3.94
CA ALA A 145 -2.30 -28.45 -4.17
C ALA A 145 -1.69 -28.65 -5.56
N ALA A 146 -0.69 -29.53 -5.67
CA ALA A 146 -0.05 -29.86 -6.95
C ALA A 146 -1.04 -30.46 -7.98
N ASP A 147 -2.16 -31.00 -7.51
CA ASP A 147 -3.23 -31.52 -8.35
C ASP A 147 -4.59 -31.01 -7.87
N ALA A 148 -5.17 -30.09 -8.65
CA ALA A 148 -6.48 -29.49 -8.39
C ALA A 148 -7.64 -30.49 -8.45
N SER A 149 -7.42 -31.73 -8.93
CA SER A 149 -8.42 -32.80 -8.96
C SER A 149 -8.53 -33.56 -7.63
N THR A 150 -7.57 -33.37 -6.72
CA THR A 150 -7.61 -33.92 -5.36
C THR A 150 -8.12 -32.88 -4.37
N ALA A 151 -9.05 -33.24 -3.50
CA ALA A 151 -9.54 -32.38 -2.40
C ALA A 151 -8.49 -32.18 -1.28
N THR A 152 -7.23 -32.48 -1.54
CA THR A 152 -6.14 -32.44 -0.56
C THR A 152 -5.60 -31.03 -0.47
N ARG A 153 -5.49 -30.51 0.74
CA ARG A 153 -4.85 -29.20 0.99
C ARG A 153 -3.36 -29.27 0.70
N GLY A 154 -2.81 -28.26 0.02
CA GLY A 154 -1.36 -28.16 -0.20
C GLY A 154 -0.59 -27.92 1.10
N PRO A 155 0.75 -28.04 1.06
CA PRO A 155 1.59 -27.92 2.25
C PRO A 155 1.58 -26.49 2.80
N LEU A 156 1.72 -26.39 4.11
CA LEU A 156 2.02 -25.13 4.78
C LEU A 156 3.54 -24.93 4.72
N VAL A 157 3.98 -23.76 4.28
CA VAL A 157 5.40 -23.42 4.14
C VAL A 157 5.69 -22.08 4.80
N ASP A 158 6.91 -21.95 5.32
CA ASP A 158 7.40 -20.69 5.88
C ASP A 158 7.44 -19.61 4.81
N ALA A 159 7.01 -18.41 5.18
CA ALA A 159 7.04 -17.22 4.36
C ALA A 159 7.77 -16.10 5.10
N SER A 160 8.73 -15.47 4.43
CA SER A 160 9.38 -14.26 4.93
C SER A 160 9.59 -13.27 3.80
N GLY A 161 9.55 -11.98 4.12
CA GLY A 161 9.64 -10.95 3.09
C GLY A 161 10.07 -9.60 3.62
N ARG A 162 10.65 -8.81 2.72
CA ARG A 162 11.00 -7.41 2.90
C ARG A 162 10.43 -6.64 1.72
N HIS A 163 9.78 -5.53 2.00
CA HIS A 163 9.16 -4.69 0.98
C HIS A 163 9.63 -3.25 1.14
N LEU A 164 10.18 -2.70 0.05
CA LEU A 164 10.59 -1.31 -0.08
C LEU A 164 9.59 -0.60 -0.99
N ALA A 165 9.04 0.51 -0.52
CA ALA A 165 8.09 1.33 -1.25
C ALA A 165 8.64 2.75 -1.47
N LEU A 166 8.69 3.18 -2.73
CA LEU A 166 9.00 4.56 -3.11
C LEU A 166 7.74 5.20 -3.69
N GLY A 167 7.10 6.04 -2.89
CA GLY A 167 5.88 6.76 -3.22
C GLY A 167 6.11 8.22 -3.58
N PHE A 168 5.18 8.76 -4.36
CA PHE A 168 4.98 10.19 -4.57
C PHE A 168 3.51 10.52 -4.33
N VAL A 169 3.27 11.49 -3.46
CA VAL A 169 1.94 11.96 -3.07
C VAL A 169 1.66 13.28 -3.76
N LEU A 170 0.45 13.44 -4.27
CA LEU A 170 -0.11 14.73 -4.72
C LEU A 170 -1.50 14.87 -4.12
N GLY A 171 -1.74 15.96 -3.41
CA GLY A 171 -3.06 16.25 -2.88
C GLY A 171 -3.47 17.70 -3.04
N VAL A 172 -4.78 17.88 -3.07
CA VAL A 172 -5.45 19.17 -3.18
C VAL A 172 -6.58 19.20 -2.16
N ARG A 173 -6.79 20.36 -1.56
CA ARG A 173 -7.92 20.63 -0.67
C ARG A 173 -8.59 21.91 -1.11
N ALA A 174 -9.91 21.91 -1.11
CA ALA A 174 -10.71 23.09 -1.38
C ALA A 174 -11.89 23.15 -0.42
N GLY A 175 -12.27 24.35 0.01
CA GLY A 175 -13.39 24.52 0.93
C GLY A 175 -13.55 25.95 1.40
N PHE A 176 -14.39 26.13 2.41
CA PHE A 176 -14.68 27.45 2.97
C PHE A 176 -14.94 27.33 4.46
N ARG A 177 -14.28 28.21 5.23
CA ARG A 177 -14.34 28.28 6.70
C ARG A 177 -13.93 26.96 7.35
N HIS A 178 -14.90 26.21 7.87
CA HIS A 178 -14.67 25.06 8.74
C HIS A 178 -14.76 23.73 7.99
N VAL A 179 -15.14 23.73 6.70
CA VAL A 179 -15.39 22.50 5.95
C VAL A 179 -14.62 22.53 4.65
N HIS A 180 -13.78 21.52 4.46
CA HIS A 180 -13.01 21.34 3.24
C HIS A 180 -13.07 19.91 2.76
N VAL A 181 -13.02 19.74 1.45
CA VAL A 181 -12.86 18.45 0.78
C VAL A 181 -11.42 18.35 0.30
N ALA A 182 -10.80 17.22 0.60
CA ALA A 182 -9.46 16.89 0.16
C ALA A 182 -9.50 15.71 -0.81
N LEU A 183 -8.67 15.75 -1.84
CA LEU A 183 -8.39 14.65 -2.75
C LEU A 183 -6.88 14.43 -2.77
N GLU A 184 -6.46 13.18 -2.76
CA GLU A 184 -5.06 12.78 -2.81
C GLU A 184 -4.88 11.63 -3.78
N ALA A 185 -3.78 11.61 -4.50
CA ALA A 185 -3.34 10.48 -5.30
C ALA A 185 -1.91 10.14 -4.90
N THR A 186 -1.65 8.85 -4.65
CA THR A 186 -0.31 8.35 -4.36
C THR A 186 0.11 7.38 -5.45
N ALA A 187 1.19 7.68 -6.15
CA ALA A 187 1.85 6.75 -7.05
C ALA A 187 3.00 6.07 -6.31
N THR A 188 3.07 4.74 -6.32
CA THR A 188 4.09 3.98 -5.57
C THR A 188 4.76 2.94 -6.43
N TYR A 189 6.08 2.91 -6.38
CA TYR A 189 6.89 1.78 -6.84
C TYR A 189 7.19 0.86 -5.67
N HIS A 190 6.89 -0.42 -5.84
CA HIS A 190 7.03 -1.47 -4.84
C HIS A 190 8.13 -2.42 -5.28
N HIS A 191 9.03 -2.72 -4.36
CA HIS A 191 10.06 -3.74 -4.53
C HIS A 191 10.02 -4.69 -3.35
N ALA A 192 9.48 -5.89 -3.56
CA ALA A 192 9.36 -6.92 -2.53
C ALA A 192 10.31 -8.08 -2.84
N ARG A 193 11.00 -8.58 -1.82
CA ARG A 193 11.85 -9.79 -1.88
C ARG A 193 11.61 -10.65 -0.67
N GLY A 194 11.63 -11.96 -0.85
CA GLY A 194 11.37 -12.89 0.24
C GLY A 194 11.69 -14.33 -0.10
N GLU A 195 11.27 -15.22 0.78
CA GLU A 195 11.38 -16.66 0.64
C GLU A 195 10.03 -17.30 0.92
N LEU A 196 9.66 -18.32 0.13
CA LEU A 196 8.49 -19.18 0.33
C LEU A 196 8.97 -20.63 0.34
N GLY A 197 8.88 -21.30 1.48
CA GLY A 197 9.37 -22.68 1.63
C GLY A 197 10.85 -22.85 1.27
N GLY A 198 11.67 -21.82 1.49
CA GLY A 198 13.09 -21.76 1.12
C GLY A 198 13.37 -21.40 -0.34
N ALA A 199 12.35 -21.22 -1.18
CA ALA A 199 12.52 -20.72 -2.54
C ALA A 199 12.54 -19.18 -2.54
N PRO A 200 13.57 -18.53 -3.12
CA PRO A 200 13.63 -17.07 -3.20
C PRO A 200 12.63 -16.55 -4.22
N VAL A 201 11.92 -15.48 -3.88
CA VAL A 201 10.92 -14.85 -4.76
C VAL A 201 11.04 -13.33 -4.66
N ALA A 202 10.82 -12.62 -5.77
CA ALA A 202 10.86 -11.17 -5.84
C ALA A 202 9.76 -10.62 -6.76
N ILE A 203 9.21 -9.46 -6.41
CA ILE A 203 8.18 -8.77 -7.18
C ILE A 203 8.48 -7.28 -7.25
N ASP A 204 8.28 -6.73 -8.44
CA ASP A 204 8.31 -5.30 -8.74
C ASP A 204 6.93 -4.87 -9.25
N GLN A 205 6.36 -3.81 -8.67
CA GLN A 205 5.02 -3.35 -9.05
C GLN A 205 4.88 -1.82 -8.95
N GLY A 206 4.12 -1.24 -9.87
CA GLY A 206 3.64 0.14 -9.77
C GLY A 206 2.17 0.19 -9.37
N THR A 207 1.80 1.07 -8.45
CA THR A 207 0.40 1.32 -8.06
C THR A 207 0.08 2.81 -8.10
N ILE A 208 -1.20 3.12 -8.33
CA ILE A 208 -1.77 4.45 -8.13
C ILE A 208 -2.99 4.28 -7.23
N VAL A 209 -2.98 4.93 -6.08
CA VAL A 209 -4.04 4.84 -5.08
C VAL A 209 -4.70 6.21 -4.91
N PRO A 210 -5.97 6.37 -5.29
CA PRO A 210 -6.72 7.58 -4.99
C PRO A 210 -7.22 7.56 -3.54
N GLY A 211 -7.33 8.74 -2.94
CA GLY A 211 -7.88 8.99 -1.62
C GLY A 211 -8.70 10.27 -1.61
N GLY A 212 -9.69 10.35 -0.73
CA GLY A 212 -10.51 11.54 -0.51
C GLY A 212 -10.98 11.65 0.92
N GLY A 213 -11.08 12.88 1.44
CA GLY A 213 -11.43 13.12 2.83
C GLY A 213 -12.22 14.39 3.04
N LEU A 214 -12.87 14.47 4.20
CA LEU A 214 -13.50 15.68 4.72
C LEU A 214 -12.66 16.20 5.89
N THR A 215 -12.30 17.47 5.84
CA THR A 215 -11.64 18.16 6.95
C THR A 215 -12.63 19.08 7.62
N VAL A 216 -12.71 18.99 8.95
CA VAL A 216 -13.50 19.89 9.78
C VAL A 216 -12.59 20.58 10.79
N SER A 217 -12.61 21.91 10.82
CA SER A 217 -11.86 22.75 11.77
C SER A 217 -12.83 23.55 12.65
N PHE A 218 -12.42 23.88 13.88
CA PHE A 218 -13.22 24.62 14.87
C PHE A 218 -12.37 25.63 15.64
#